data_AF-A0A7Z1ATR9-F1
#
_entry.id   AF-A0A7Z1ATR9-F1
#
_cell.length_a   1.000
_cell.length_b   1.000
_cell.length_c   1.000
_cell.angle_alpha   90.00
_cell.angle_beta   90.00
_cell.angle_gamma   90.00
#
_symmetry.space_group_name_H-M   'P 1'
#
loop_
_entity.id
_entity.type
_entity.pdbx_description
1 polymer ?
#
loop_
_entity_poly.entity_id
_entity_poly.type
_entity_poly.pdbx_seq_one_letter_code
_entity_poly.pdbx_strand_id
1 'polypeptide(L)'
;MKVERFPVFAPVALGGIAGNMPATITTRAITIHMRRRRSDQTVEQFRQRRAERDARPIRQALSTWMASVADQVAEAAPGLPAGVVDRPAEIWEPLVAIADAAGGGWPERARQACAHFVLRSAQPVTNGVRLLADLRTIYDRHHATRLPTKALLADLTELDDAPWADLDGRGKQLDGRRLAAELARYGIAPIAFKDDTDTTVKGYVTYATTQTKSQKAQVGLADAWDRYLSAAEGDA
;
A
#
# COMPACT_ATOMS: atom_id res chain seq x y z
N MET A 1 -30.93 13.82 25.95
CA MET A 1 -29.99 12.89 25.30
C MET A 1 -28.67 12.96 26.06
N LYS A 2 -28.23 11.88 26.72
CA LYS A 2 -26.99 11.86 27.51
C LYS A 2 -25.92 11.20 26.64
N VAL A 3 -24.82 11.90 26.39
CA VAL A 3 -23.70 11.36 25.60
C VAL A 3 -22.89 10.44 26.51
N GLU A 4 -22.71 9.18 26.08
CA GLU A 4 -21.89 8.19 26.77
C GLU A 4 -20.63 7.93 25.94
N ARG A 5 -19.45 7.98 26.58
CA ARG A 5 -18.15 7.78 25.93
C ARG A 5 -17.70 6.35 26.16
N PHE A 6 -17.38 5.65 25.07
CA PHE A 6 -16.85 4.28 25.11
C PHE A 6 -15.34 4.29 24.88
N PRO A 7 -14.56 3.50 25.64
CA PRO A 7 -13.14 3.30 25.38
C PRO A 7 -12.98 2.37 24.17
N VAL A 8 -12.92 2.96 22.97
CA VAL A 8 -12.85 2.23 21.69
C VAL A 8 -11.42 2.02 21.18
N PHE A 9 -10.42 2.57 21.88
CA PHE A 9 -9.02 2.51 21.46
C PHE A 9 -8.26 1.45 22.26
N ALA A 10 -7.68 0.48 21.56
CA ALA A 10 -6.78 -0.50 22.14
C ALA A 10 -5.70 -0.87 21.10
N PRO A 11 -4.45 -1.12 21.53
CA PRO A 11 -3.45 -1.70 20.65
C PRO A 11 -3.87 -3.14 20.30
N VAL A 12 -3.87 -3.46 19.01
CA VAL A 12 -4.22 -4.80 18.51
C VAL A 12 -3.10 -5.31 17.62
N ALA A 13 -2.59 -6.50 17.92
CA ALA A 13 -1.70 -7.24 17.04
C ALA A 13 -2.53 -8.29 16.28
N LEU A 14 -2.54 -8.20 14.95
CA LEU A 14 -3.26 -9.13 14.08
C LEU A 14 -2.27 -10.03 13.35
N GLY A 15 -2.50 -11.34 13.42
CA GLY A 15 -1.74 -12.35 12.67
C GLY A 15 -2.55 -12.85 11.48
N GLY A 16 -1.92 -12.97 10.31
CA GLY A 16 -2.57 -13.49 9.11
C GLY A 16 -1.56 -13.96 8.06
N ILE A 17 -2.04 -14.74 7.09
CA ILE A 17 -1.24 -15.11 5.93
C ILE A 17 -1.16 -13.88 5.00
N ALA A 18 0.04 -13.60 4.50
CA ALA A 18 0.29 -12.46 3.62
C ALA A 18 -0.68 -12.43 2.43
N GLY A 19 -1.21 -11.25 2.12
CA GLY A 19 -2.14 -11.02 0.99
C GLY A 19 -3.64 -11.09 1.34
N ASN A 20 -4.02 -11.59 2.52
CA ASN A 20 -5.42 -11.78 2.90
C ASN A 20 -5.97 -10.75 3.91
N MET A 21 -5.18 -9.74 4.29
CA MET A 21 -5.63 -8.69 5.22
C MET A 21 -6.25 -7.51 4.45
N PRO A 22 -7.46 -7.05 4.81
CA PRO A 22 -8.10 -5.92 4.14
C PRO A 22 -7.26 -4.65 4.17
N ALA A 23 -7.26 -3.89 3.07
CA ALA A 23 -6.55 -2.61 2.95
C ALA A 23 -6.97 -1.59 4.03
N THR A 24 -8.22 -1.68 4.51
CA THR A 24 -8.74 -0.83 5.59
C THR A 24 -8.03 -1.05 6.92
N ILE A 25 -7.40 -2.21 7.12
CA ILE A 25 -6.56 -2.53 8.28
C ILE A 25 -5.11 -2.20 7.98
N THR A 26 -4.57 -2.67 6.86
CA THR A 26 -3.12 -2.55 6.56
C THR A 26 -2.68 -1.10 6.36
N THR A 27 -3.54 -0.24 5.82
CA THR A 27 -3.23 1.21 5.70
C THR A 27 -3.17 1.92 7.05
N ARG A 28 -3.70 1.31 8.12
CA ARG A 28 -3.79 1.84 9.49
C ARG A 28 -2.91 1.07 10.48
N ALA A 29 -1.97 0.28 9.99
CA ALA A 29 -1.14 -0.59 10.83
C ALA A 29 0.32 -0.62 10.34
N ILE A 30 1.24 -0.86 11.27
CA ILE A 30 2.63 -1.19 10.93
C ILE A 30 2.67 -2.66 10.54
N THR A 31 2.88 -2.95 9.26
CA THR A 31 2.88 -4.32 8.74
C THR A 31 4.27 -4.94 8.87
N ILE A 32 4.38 -6.03 9.63
CA ILE A 32 5.62 -6.79 9.80
C ILE A 32 5.49 -8.11 9.04
N HIS A 33 6.30 -8.30 7.99
CA HIS A 33 6.33 -9.54 7.23
C HIS A 33 7.20 -10.59 7.92
N MET A 34 6.58 -11.68 8.36
CA MET A 34 7.30 -12.85 8.85
C MET A 34 7.92 -13.63 7.69
N ARG A 35 9.17 -14.08 7.85
CA ARG A 35 9.87 -14.92 6.87
C ARG A 35 9.72 -16.38 7.24
N ARG A 36 9.59 -17.24 6.22
CA ARG A 36 9.61 -18.69 6.43
C ARG A 36 10.95 -19.10 7.01
N ARG A 37 10.92 -19.87 8.11
CA ARG A 37 12.10 -20.48 8.72
C ARG A 37 12.82 -21.33 7.67
N ARG A 38 14.12 -21.12 7.48
CA ARG A 38 14.97 -21.97 6.64
C ARG A 38 15.23 -23.32 7.31
N SER A 39 15.62 -24.33 6.53
CA SER A 39 15.91 -25.68 7.05
C SER A 39 17.09 -25.70 8.04
N ASP A 40 18.05 -24.80 7.88
CA ASP A 40 19.25 -24.64 8.70
C ASP A 40 19.04 -23.75 9.94
N GLN A 41 17.86 -23.13 10.10
CA GLN A 41 17.55 -22.26 11.22
C GLN A 41 16.86 -23.01 12.36
N THR A 42 17.52 -23.10 13.51
CA THR A 42 16.88 -23.53 14.76
C THR A 42 16.19 -22.32 15.41
N VAL A 43 14.87 -22.43 15.62
CA VAL A 43 14.06 -21.43 16.33
C VAL A 43 13.44 -22.11 17.53
N GLU A 44 13.51 -21.48 18.71
CA GLU A 44 12.92 -22.00 19.93
C GLU A 44 11.41 -22.23 19.76
N GLN A 45 10.93 -23.37 20.27
CA GLN A 45 9.51 -23.66 20.22
C GLN A 45 8.73 -22.69 21.11
N PHE A 46 7.79 -21.95 20.52
CA PHE A 46 6.91 -21.09 21.28
C PHE A 46 6.01 -21.91 22.20
N ARG A 47 6.08 -21.63 23.51
CA ARG A 47 5.23 -22.22 24.54
C ARG A 47 4.52 -21.10 25.29
N GLN A 48 3.22 -20.93 25.03
CA GLN A 48 2.42 -19.84 25.58
C GLN A 48 2.56 -19.68 27.10
N ARG A 49 2.46 -20.77 27.87
CA ARG A 49 2.60 -20.74 29.34
C ARG A 49 3.93 -20.15 29.81
N ARG A 50 5.02 -20.45 29.10
CA ARG A 50 6.35 -19.90 29.41
C ARG A 50 6.42 -18.42 29.02
N ALA A 51 5.95 -18.07 27.82
CA ALA A 51 5.92 -16.70 27.36
C ALA A 51 5.09 -15.79 28.30
N GLU A 52 3.93 -16.25 28.78
CA GLU A 52 3.10 -15.50 29.74
C GLU A 52 3.79 -15.30 31.09
N ARG A 53 4.49 -16.32 31.59
CA ARG A 53 5.26 -16.22 32.83
C ARG A 53 6.40 -15.21 32.69
N ASP A 54 7.14 -15.30 31.59
CA ASP A 54 8.32 -14.49 31.34
C ASP A 54 7.93 -13.03 31.02
N ALA A 55 6.79 -12.80 30.36
CA ALA A 55 6.27 -11.46 30.03
C ALA A 55 5.59 -10.74 31.21
N ARG A 56 5.10 -11.46 32.23
CA ARG A 56 4.39 -10.88 33.37
C ARG A 56 5.17 -9.76 34.09
N PRO A 57 6.43 -9.95 34.51
CA PRO A 57 7.19 -8.89 35.17
C PRO A 57 7.43 -7.70 34.25
N ILE A 58 7.68 -7.95 32.95
CA ILE A 58 7.86 -6.89 31.95
C ILE A 58 6.59 -6.05 31.83
N ARG A 59 5.43 -6.70 31.73
CA ARG A 59 4.13 -6.02 31.67
C ARG A 59 3.87 -5.16 32.91
N GLN A 60 4.19 -5.67 34.11
CA GLN A 60 4.03 -4.92 35.35
C GLN A 60 4.95 -3.69 35.40
N ALA A 61 6.21 -3.86 35.02
CA ALA A 61 7.18 -2.77 34.96
C ALA A 61 6.75 -1.70 33.95
N LEU A 62 6.37 -2.09 32.73
CA LEU A 62 5.87 -1.18 31.69
C LEU A 62 4.60 -0.46 32.12
N SER A 63 3.65 -1.16 32.77
CA SER A 63 2.42 -0.53 33.27
C SER A 63 2.70 0.52 34.35
N THR A 64 3.65 0.23 35.25
CA THR A 64 4.03 1.15 36.33
C THR A 64 4.74 2.37 35.76
N TRP A 65 5.68 2.15 34.84
CA TRP A 65 6.42 3.23 34.18
C TRP A 65 5.49 4.11 33.34
N MET A 66 4.60 3.51 32.53
CA MET A 66 3.65 4.28 31.71
C MET A 66 2.73 5.17 32.56
N ALA A 67 2.32 4.72 33.75
CA ALA A 67 1.56 5.56 34.67
C ALA A 67 2.34 6.80 35.15
N SER A 68 3.68 6.72 35.20
CA SER A 68 4.55 7.84 35.59
C SER A 68 4.84 8.83 34.46
N VAL A 69 4.69 8.43 33.20
CA VAL A 69 4.99 9.27 32.02
C VAL A 69 3.76 9.58 31.16
N ALA A 70 2.56 9.17 31.59
CA ALA A 70 1.34 9.26 30.79
C ALA A 70 1.04 10.68 30.30
N ASP A 71 1.10 11.67 31.20
CA ASP A 71 0.81 13.07 30.86
C ASP A 71 1.88 13.64 29.91
N GLN A 72 3.15 13.29 30.12
CA GLN A 72 4.25 13.69 29.24
C GLN A 72 4.05 13.12 27.82
N VAL A 73 3.67 11.85 27.70
CA VAL A 73 3.43 11.20 26.40
C VAL A 73 2.17 11.73 25.74
N ALA A 74 1.12 12.06 26.52
CA ALA A 74 -0.14 12.58 26.00
C ALA A 74 0.01 13.96 25.33
N GLU A 75 0.88 14.81 25.86
CA GLU A 75 1.14 16.16 25.33
C GLU A 75 2.35 16.22 24.38
N ALA A 76 3.03 15.09 24.13
CA ALA A 76 4.22 15.05 23.30
C ALA A 76 3.89 15.26 21.82
N ALA A 77 4.63 16.16 21.17
CA ALA A 77 4.64 16.33 19.71
C ALA A 77 6.03 16.00 19.15
N PRO A 78 6.40 14.70 19.08
CA PRO A 78 7.75 14.31 18.67
C PRO A 78 8.01 14.62 17.19
N GLY A 79 9.23 15.04 16.88
CA GLY A 79 9.66 15.18 15.48
C GLY A 79 9.73 13.82 14.77
N LEU A 80 9.05 13.70 13.64
CA LEU A 80 9.08 12.52 12.76
C LEU A 80 10.09 12.68 11.62
N PRO A 81 10.55 11.57 11.00
CA PRO A 81 11.39 11.63 9.81
C PRO A 81 10.73 12.42 8.67
N ALA A 82 11.53 13.15 7.89
CA ALA A 82 11.04 13.88 6.73
C ALA A 82 10.34 12.93 5.73
N GLY A 83 9.19 13.36 5.18
CA GLY A 83 8.37 12.55 4.27
C GLY A 83 7.34 11.63 4.97
N VAL A 84 7.38 11.50 6.30
CA VAL A 84 6.34 10.80 7.06
C VAL A 84 5.19 11.76 7.35
N VAL A 85 4.13 11.67 6.56
CA VAL A 85 2.95 12.55 6.64
C VAL A 85 1.65 11.73 6.73
N ASP A 86 0.52 12.41 6.93
CA ASP A 86 -0.82 11.83 6.96
C ASP A 86 -0.94 10.62 7.92
N ARG A 87 -1.55 9.54 7.45
CA ARG A 87 -1.84 8.35 8.24
C ARG A 87 -0.59 7.66 8.81
N PRO A 88 0.52 7.51 8.07
CA PRO A 88 1.79 7.08 8.66
C PRO A 88 2.22 7.93 9.87
N ALA A 89 2.08 9.25 9.80
CA ALA A 89 2.42 10.12 10.93
C ALA A 89 1.52 9.83 12.14
N GLU A 90 0.20 9.75 11.95
CA GLU A 90 -0.76 9.41 13.01
C GLU A 90 -0.44 8.06 13.70
N ILE A 91 0.07 7.08 12.95
CA ILE A 91 0.42 5.75 13.47
C ILE A 91 1.73 5.78 14.27
N TRP A 92 2.73 6.50 13.77
CA TRP A 92 4.08 6.48 14.32
C TRP A 92 4.30 7.48 15.45
N GLU A 93 3.60 8.61 15.45
CA GLU A 93 3.70 9.66 16.48
C GLU A 93 3.63 9.12 17.91
N PRO A 94 2.60 8.33 18.33
CA PRO A 94 2.53 7.81 19.69
C PRO A 94 3.69 6.85 20.02
N LEU A 95 4.21 6.11 19.04
CA LEU A 95 5.34 5.20 19.26
C LEU A 95 6.65 5.95 19.43
N VAL A 96 6.85 7.04 18.68
CA VAL A 96 8.02 7.91 18.84
C VAL A 96 7.93 8.68 20.15
N ALA A 97 6.74 9.14 20.57
CA ALA A 97 6.55 9.79 21.87
C ALA A 97 6.93 8.87 23.04
N ILE A 98 6.50 7.59 23.00
CA ILE A 98 6.90 6.58 23.99
C ILE A 98 8.41 6.34 23.95
N ALA A 99 9.02 6.28 22.77
CA ALA A 99 10.46 6.09 22.61
C ALA A 99 11.27 7.29 23.14
N ASP A 100 10.78 8.51 22.93
CA ASP A 100 11.36 9.75 23.46
C ASP A 100 11.31 9.76 25.00
N ALA A 101 10.18 9.36 25.59
CA ALA A 101 10.05 9.20 27.04
C ALA A 101 10.94 8.07 27.61
N ALA A 102 11.15 7.00 26.85
CA ALA A 102 12.02 5.89 27.26
C ALA A 102 13.52 6.26 27.26
N GLY A 103 13.90 7.22 26.42
CA GLY A 103 15.28 7.74 26.33
C GLY A 103 16.32 6.70 25.89
N GLY A 104 17.59 7.00 26.16
CA GLY A 104 18.72 6.18 25.73
C GLY A 104 18.77 6.07 24.20
N GLY A 105 18.86 4.84 23.68
CA GLY A 105 18.89 4.59 22.23
C GLY A 105 17.50 4.40 21.59
N TRP A 106 16.41 4.48 22.35
CA TRP A 106 15.06 4.30 21.82
C TRP A 106 14.57 5.40 20.87
N PRO A 107 14.79 6.69 21.16
CA PRO A 107 14.38 7.80 20.28
C PRO A 107 14.86 7.62 18.84
N GLU A 108 16.12 7.26 18.69
CA GLU A 108 16.78 7.08 17.39
C GLU A 108 16.27 5.82 16.68
N ARG A 109 16.22 4.68 17.39
CA ARG A 109 15.72 3.41 16.82
C ARG A 109 14.28 3.52 16.33
N ALA A 110 13.41 4.23 17.05
CA ALA A 110 12.03 4.42 16.65
C ALA A 110 11.93 5.21 15.33
N ARG A 111 12.71 6.29 15.18
CA ARG A 111 12.75 7.08 13.94
C ARG A 111 13.34 6.31 12.77
N GLN A 112 14.39 5.51 13.00
CA GLN A 112 14.96 4.62 12.00
C GLN A 112 13.95 3.55 11.54
N ALA A 113 13.21 2.95 12.48
CA ALA A 113 12.15 2.00 12.16
C ALA A 113 11.01 2.69 11.38
N CYS A 114 10.58 3.87 11.81
CA CYS A 114 9.59 4.67 11.11
C CYS A 114 9.99 4.93 9.65
N ALA A 115 11.20 5.45 9.43
CA ALA A 115 11.74 5.67 8.09
C ALA A 115 11.81 4.36 7.27
N HIS A 116 12.23 3.25 7.88
CA HIS A 116 12.29 1.96 7.19
C HIS A 116 10.90 1.49 6.73
N PHE A 117 9.90 1.54 7.60
CA PHE A 117 8.56 1.04 7.28
C PHE A 117 7.74 1.99 6.43
N VAL A 118 7.96 3.30 6.50
CA VAL A 118 7.16 4.29 5.76
C VAL A 118 7.82 4.66 4.43
N LEU A 119 9.13 4.92 4.44
CA LEU A 119 9.85 5.45 3.28
C LEU A 119 10.54 4.35 2.46
N ARG A 120 11.06 3.31 3.12
CA ARG A 120 11.84 2.25 2.46
C ARG A 120 11.11 0.93 2.27
N SER A 121 9.93 0.76 2.86
CA SER A 121 9.12 -0.41 2.56
C SER A 121 8.54 -0.17 1.18
N ALA A 122 9.13 -0.82 0.18
CA ALA A 122 8.44 -1.05 -1.07
C ALA A 122 7.15 -1.79 -0.68
N GLN A 123 6.05 -1.05 -0.55
CA GLN A 123 4.73 -1.66 -0.47
C GLN A 123 4.68 -2.67 -1.61
N PRO A 124 4.19 -3.91 -1.39
CA PRO A 124 3.93 -4.81 -2.49
C PRO A 124 3.12 -4.02 -3.50
N VAL A 125 3.75 -3.68 -4.64
CA VAL A 125 3.14 -2.81 -5.66
C VAL A 125 1.85 -3.52 -5.99
N THR A 126 0.72 -2.93 -5.60
CA THR A 126 -0.56 -3.57 -5.83
C THR A 126 -0.66 -3.85 -7.32
N ASN A 127 -1.31 -4.96 -7.73
CA ASN A 127 -1.46 -5.27 -9.15
C ASN A 127 -1.99 -4.06 -9.95
N GLY A 128 -2.77 -3.17 -9.34
CA GLY A 128 -3.20 -1.91 -9.97
C GLY A 128 -2.05 -0.93 -10.27
N VAL A 129 -1.15 -0.67 -9.33
CA VAL A 129 0.00 0.23 -9.56
C VAL A 129 0.99 -0.40 -10.55
N ARG A 130 1.20 -1.72 -10.47
CA ARG A 130 2.03 -2.45 -11.43
C ARG A 130 1.44 -2.37 -12.83
N LEU A 131 0.12 -2.55 -12.96
CA LEU A 131 -0.60 -2.39 -14.22
C LEU A 131 -0.43 -0.97 -14.79
N LEU A 132 -0.50 0.07 -13.95
CA LEU A 132 -0.28 1.44 -14.40
C LEU A 132 1.15 1.65 -14.93
N ALA A 133 2.16 1.10 -14.25
CA ALA A 133 3.55 1.16 -14.69
C ALA A 133 3.77 0.42 -16.02
N ASP A 134 3.26 -0.81 -16.14
CA ASP A 134 3.35 -1.59 -17.38
C ASP A 134 2.61 -0.90 -18.53
N LEU A 135 1.45 -0.29 -18.26
CA LEU A 135 0.74 0.54 -19.24
C LEU A 135 1.57 1.76 -19.65
N ARG A 136 2.26 2.44 -18.74
CA ARG A 136 3.14 3.58 -19.10
C ARG A 136 4.22 3.13 -20.09
N THR A 137 4.93 2.03 -19.76
CA THR A 137 5.94 1.43 -20.64
C THR A 137 5.40 1.09 -22.03
N ILE A 138 4.19 0.51 -22.10
CA ILE A 138 3.55 0.18 -23.37
C ILE A 138 3.24 1.45 -24.18
N TYR A 139 2.64 2.47 -23.56
CA TYR A 139 2.31 3.72 -24.24
C TYR A 139 3.55 4.47 -24.72
N ASP A 140 4.62 4.48 -23.91
CA ASP A 140 5.91 5.05 -24.26
C ASP A 140 6.54 4.31 -25.45
N ARG A 141 6.48 2.97 -25.46
CA ARG A 141 6.97 2.12 -26.56
C ARG A 141 6.23 2.36 -27.87
N HIS A 142 4.91 2.59 -27.82
CA HIS A 142 4.10 2.89 -29.01
C HIS A 142 4.14 4.37 -29.42
N HIS A 143 4.73 5.25 -28.60
CA HIS A 143 4.65 6.71 -28.76
C HIS A 143 3.21 7.21 -29.01
N ALA A 144 2.24 6.58 -28.36
CA ALA A 144 0.82 6.78 -28.63
C ALA A 144 0.13 7.50 -27.46
N THR A 145 -0.92 8.26 -27.76
CA THR A 145 -1.80 8.86 -26.74
C THR A 145 -3.11 8.10 -26.58
N ARG A 146 -3.35 7.11 -27.44
CA ARG A 146 -4.53 6.25 -27.50
C ARG A 146 -4.14 4.86 -27.98
N LEU A 147 -4.58 3.82 -27.29
CA LEU A 147 -4.33 2.44 -27.72
C LEU A 147 -5.59 1.57 -27.61
N PRO A 148 -5.90 0.74 -28.62
CA PRO A 148 -7.04 -0.18 -28.58
C PRO A 148 -6.90 -1.18 -27.45
N THR A 149 -8.00 -1.56 -26.81
CA THR A 149 -8.00 -2.55 -25.71
C THR A 149 -7.36 -3.86 -26.13
N LYS A 150 -7.57 -4.29 -27.39
CA LYS A 150 -7.00 -5.54 -27.92
C LYS A 150 -5.47 -5.48 -28.00
N ALA A 151 -4.91 -4.36 -28.45
CA ALA A 151 -3.46 -4.16 -28.53
C ALA A 151 -2.85 -4.14 -27.13
N LEU A 152 -3.48 -3.41 -26.19
CA LEU A 152 -3.01 -3.35 -24.81
C LEU A 152 -2.98 -4.71 -24.12
N LEU A 153 -4.01 -5.55 -24.34
CA LEU A 153 -4.04 -6.88 -23.74
C LEU A 153 -2.94 -7.78 -24.31
N ALA A 154 -2.71 -7.75 -25.63
CA ALA A 154 -1.62 -8.51 -26.26
C ALA A 154 -0.26 -8.10 -25.69
N ASP A 155 0.02 -6.80 -25.70
CA ASP A 155 1.25 -6.24 -25.18
C ASP A 155 1.49 -6.54 -23.70
N LEU A 156 0.44 -6.45 -22.87
CA LEU A 156 0.53 -6.79 -21.44
C LEU A 156 0.85 -8.28 -21.25
N THR A 157 0.25 -9.17 -22.04
CA THR A 157 0.50 -10.62 -21.94
C THR A 157 1.87 -11.05 -22.46
N GLU A 158 2.55 -10.21 -23.24
CA GLU A 158 3.90 -10.46 -23.76
C GLU A 158 5.02 -9.99 -22.82
N LEU A 159 4.69 -9.30 -21.71
CA LEU A 159 5.68 -8.89 -20.72
C LEU A 159 6.13 -10.10 -19.87
N ASP A 160 7.31 -10.65 -20.17
CA ASP A 160 7.87 -11.85 -19.51
C ASP A 160 7.94 -11.73 -17.98
N ASP A 161 8.28 -10.55 -17.46
CA ASP A 161 8.41 -10.33 -16.03
C ASP A 161 7.07 -10.05 -15.33
N ALA A 162 5.96 -9.88 -16.07
CA ALA A 162 4.68 -9.41 -15.54
C ALA A 162 3.61 -10.52 -15.41
N PRO A 163 2.71 -10.43 -14.41
CA PRO A 163 1.77 -11.51 -14.09
C PRO A 163 0.55 -11.56 -15.03
N TRP A 164 0.53 -10.81 -16.13
CA TRP A 164 -0.67 -10.62 -16.95
C TRP A 164 -1.01 -11.85 -17.79
N ALA A 165 -0.01 -12.68 -18.12
CA ALA A 165 -0.20 -13.95 -18.81
C ALA A 165 -0.81 -15.04 -17.91
N ASP A 166 -0.56 -14.98 -16.60
CA ASP A 166 -1.08 -15.94 -15.62
C ASP A 166 -1.30 -15.27 -14.25
N LEU A 167 -2.44 -14.60 -14.10
CA LEU A 167 -2.74 -13.77 -12.93
C LEU A 167 -2.95 -14.56 -11.63
N ASP A 168 -3.34 -15.83 -11.74
CA ASP A 168 -3.74 -16.67 -10.60
C ASP A 168 -3.01 -18.01 -10.52
N GLY A 169 -2.00 -18.23 -11.36
CA GLY A 169 -1.27 -19.50 -11.44
C GLY A 169 -2.11 -20.64 -12.05
N ARG A 170 -3.25 -20.30 -12.67
CA ARG A 170 -4.20 -21.24 -13.29
C ARG A 170 -4.32 -21.05 -14.80
N GLY A 171 -3.40 -20.27 -15.39
CA GLY A 171 -3.35 -19.97 -16.81
C GLY A 171 -4.38 -18.94 -17.26
N LYS A 172 -4.95 -18.14 -16.35
CA LYS A 172 -5.94 -17.13 -16.73
C LYS A 172 -5.26 -15.81 -17.07
N GLN A 173 -5.24 -15.51 -18.37
CA GLN A 173 -4.77 -14.24 -18.89
C GLN A 173 -5.67 -13.07 -18.47
N LEU A 174 -5.07 -11.88 -18.34
CA LEU A 174 -5.80 -10.64 -18.17
C LEU A 174 -6.79 -10.45 -19.33
N ASP A 175 -8.06 -10.23 -19.01
CA ASP A 175 -9.11 -9.96 -20.01
C ASP A 175 -9.59 -8.50 -19.97
N GLY A 176 -10.29 -8.07 -21.01
CA GLY A 176 -10.79 -6.69 -21.11
C GLY A 176 -11.76 -6.30 -20.00
N ARG A 177 -12.50 -7.26 -19.42
CA ARG A 177 -13.43 -7.01 -18.32
C ARG A 177 -12.66 -6.71 -17.04
N ARG A 178 -11.59 -7.47 -16.77
CA ARG A 178 -10.72 -7.26 -15.62
C ARG A 178 -9.93 -5.97 -15.77
N LEU A 179 -9.35 -5.71 -16.94
CA LEU A 179 -8.65 -4.46 -17.24
C LEU A 179 -9.55 -3.24 -16.98
N ALA A 180 -10.80 -3.27 -17.46
CA ALA A 180 -11.76 -2.20 -17.21
C ALA A 180 -12.10 -2.05 -15.72
N ALA A 181 -12.22 -3.15 -14.97
CA ALA A 181 -12.52 -3.11 -13.55
C ALA A 181 -11.34 -2.55 -12.71
N GLU A 182 -10.10 -2.85 -13.08
CA GLU A 182 -8.91 -2.30 -12.44
C GLU A 182 -8.77 -0.80 -12.75
N LEU A 183 -8.90 -0.41 -14.03
CA LEU A 183 -8.77 1.00 -14.44
C LEU A 183 -9.91 1.90 -13.97
N ALA A 184 -11.11 1.35 -13.77
CA ALA A 184 -12.24 2.10 -13.22
C ALA A 184 -11.96 2.67 -11.81
N ARG A 185 -11.08 2.05 -11.02
CA ARG A 185 -10.67 2.53 -9.68
C ARG A 185 -9.92 3.85 -9.74
N TYR A 186 -9.28 4.13 -10.88
CA TYR A 186 -8.55 5.35 -11.15
C TYR A 186 -9.38 6.37 -11.95
N GLY A 187 -10.70 6.14 -12.11
CA GLY A 187 -11.56 7.02 -12.90
C GLY A 187 -11.36 6.91 -14.41
N ILE A 188 -10.72 5.84 -14.88
CA ILE A 188 -10.42 5.60 -16.29
C ILE A 188 -11.39 4.55 -16.84
N ALA A 189 -11.93 4.79 -18.04
CA ALA A 189 -12.72 3.80 -18.74
C ALA A 189 -12.42 3.83 -20.25
N PRO A 190 -12.73 2.75 -20.98
CA PRO A 190 -12.46 2.73 -22.41
C PRO A 190 -13.41 3.67 -23.15
N ILE A 191 -12.89 4.35 -24.17
CA ILE A 191 -13.65 5.22 -25.08
C ILE A 191 -13.59 4.66 -26.50
N ALA A 192 -14.55 5.06 -27.34
CA ALA A 192 -14.51 4.75 -28.76
C ALA A 192 -13.73 5.82 -29.51
N PHE A 193 -12.80 5.42 -30.38
CA PHE A 193 -12.08 6.30 -31.29
C PHE A 193 -11.78 5.57 -32.61
N LYS A 194 -11.48 6.32 -33.66
CA LYS A 194 -11.03 5.75 -34.94
C LYS A 194 -9.54 5.44 -34.88
N ASP A 195 -9.16 4.20 -35.19
CA ASP A 195 -7.76 3.83 -35.36
C ASP A 195 -7.18 4.34 -36.70
N ASP A 196 -5.92 4.01 -36.99
CA ASP A 196 -5.23 4.46 -38.20
C ASP A 196 -5.80 3.85 -39.48
N THR A 197 -6.68 2.85 -39.37
CA THR A 197 -7.40 2.23 -40.48
C THR A 197 -8.80 2.81 -40.70
N ASP A 198 -9.12 3.93 -40.03
CA ASP A 198 -10.45 4.55 -39.98
C ASP A 198 -11.54 3.67 -39.32
N THR A 199 -11.15 2.57 -38.67
CA THR A 199 -12.07 1.66 -38.00
C THR A 199 -12.38 2.16 -36.59
N THR A 200 -13.66 2.15 -36.21
CA THR A 200 -14.05 2.52 -34.84
C THR A 200 -13.72 1.39 -33.88
N VAL A 201 -12.77 1.66 -32.98
CA VAL A 201 -12.31 0.72 -31.94
C VAL A 201 -12.58 1.28 -30.55
N LYS A 202 -12.54 0.42 -29.53
CA LYS A 202 -12.56 0.84 -28.12
C LYS A 202 -11.18 0.66 -27.51
N GLY A 203 -10.75 1.64 -26.73
CA GLY A 203 -9.43 1.65 -26.10
C GLY A 203 -9.31 2.68 -25.00
N TYR A 204 -8.10 2.87 -24.51
CA TYR A 204 -7.78 3.82 -23.45
C TYR A 204 -6.95 4.98 -24.01
N VAL A 205 -6.93 6.08 -23.28
CA VAL A 205 -6.25 7.31 -23.67
C VAL A 205 -5.47 7.90 -22.51
N THR A 206 -4.43 8.66 -22.82
CA THR A 206 -3.60 9.36 -21.82
C THR A 206 -4.23 10.65 -21.33
N TYR A 207 -5.04 11.32 -22.14
CA TYR A 207 -5.64 12.62 -21.84
C TYR A 207 -7.06 12.51 -21.29
N ALA A 208 -7.52 13.58 -20.63
CA ALA A 208 -8.86 13.66 -20.07
C ALA A 208 -9.93 13.63 -21.18
N THR A 209 -11.03 12.91 -20.95
CA THR A 209 -12.15 12.82 -21.89
C THR A 209 -13.49 12.90 -21.20
N THR A 210 -14.55 13.16 -21.95
CA THR A 210 -15.92 13.16 -21.44
C THR A 210 -16.70 12.06 -22.14
N GLN A 211 -17.29 11.14 -21.37
CA GLN A 211 -18.15 10.13 -21.98
C GLN A 211 -19.42 10.78 -22.56
N THR A 212 -19.65 10.58 -23.84
CA THR A 212 -20.76 11.19 -24.60
C THR A 212 -22.15 10.79 -24.06
N LYS A 213 -22.30 9.61 -23.46
CA LYS A 213 -23.60 9.10 -22.97
C LYS A 213 -23.91 9.45 -21.51
N SER A 214 -22.89 9.59 -20.67
CA SER A 214 -23.04 9.78 -19.22
C SER A 214 -22.60 11.16 -18.74
N GLN A 215 -22.00 11.98 -19.62
CA GLN A 215 -21.32 13.24 -19.31
C GLN A 215 -20.29 13.12 -18.17
N LYS A 216 -19.85 11.91 -17.84
CA LYS A 216 -18.87 11.68 -16.79
C LYS A 216 -17.48 12.01 -17.32
N ALA A 217 -16.81 12.93 -16.65
CA ALA A 217 -15.41 13.24 -16.90
C ALA A 217 -14.53 12.03 -16.55
N GLN A 218 -13.59 11.72 -17.42
CA GLN A 218 -12.53 10.74 -17.23
C GLN A 218 -11.20 11.48 -17.24
N VAL A 219 -10.32 11.09 -16.32
CA VAL A 219 -9.06 11.79 -16.09
C VAL A 219 -7.95 11.41 -17.08
N GLY A 220 -8.06 10.24 -17.72
CA GLY A 220 -7.03 9.70 -18.62
C GLY A 220 -5.90 9.00 -17.86
N LEU A 221 -5.07 8.24 -18.58
CA LEU A 221 -3.95 7.50 -17.99
C LEU A 221 -2.84 8.42 -17.46
N ALA A 222 -2.63 9.60 -18.05
CA ALA A 222 -1.58 10.52 -17.61
C ALA A 222 -1.79 10.99 -16.16
N ASP A 223 -3.04 11.33 -15.79
CA ASP A 223 -3.37 11.70 -14.41
C ASP A 223 -3.10 10.56 -13.43
N ALA A 224 -3.39 9.31 -13.81
CA ALA A 224 -3.07 8.16 -12.97
C ALA A 224 -1.55 7.92 -12.86
N TRP A 225 -0.78 8.09 -13.93
CA TRP A 225 0.68 7.99 -13.86
C TRP A 225 1.27 9.07 -12.95
N ASP A 226 0.84 10.32 -13.11
CA ASP A 226 1.30 11.44 -12.29
C ASP A 226 0.96 11.25 -10.81
N ARG A 227 -0.19 10.64 -10.48
CA ARG A 227 -0.61 10.43 -9.08
C ARG A 227 0.00 9.20 -8.42
N TYR A 228 0.18 8.12 -9.18
CA TYR A 228 0.47 6.80 -8.61
C TYR A 228 1.88 6.28 -8.96
N LEU A 229 2.55 6.84 -9.96
CA LEU A 229 3.91 6.45 -10.35
C LEU A 229 4.98 7.51 -9.98
N SER A 230 4.64 8.80 -9.95
CA SER A 230 5.59 9.85 -9.54
C SER A 230 6.07 9.72 -8.09
N ALA A 231 5.22 9.16 -7.21
CA ALA A 231 5.59 8.86 -5.84
C ALA A 231 6.59 7.68 -5.71
N ALA A 232 6.77 6.89 -6.78
CA ALA A 232 7.69 5.73 -6.80
C ALA A 232 9.04 6.05 -7.47
N GLU A 233 9.13 7.09 -8.29
CA GLU A 233 10.33 7.47 -9.08
C GLU A 233 11.27 8.47 -8.36
N GLY A 234 10.97 8.82 -7.10
CA GLY A 234 11.74 9.81 -6.31
C GLY A 234 13.05 9.33 -5.66
N ASP A 235 13.47 8.07 -5.86
CA ASP A 235 14.69 7.51 -5.24
C ASP A 235 15.49 6.68 -6.27
N ALA A 236 16.30 7.37 -7.09
CA ALA A 236 17.48 6.80 -7.75
C ALA A 236 18.74 7.41 -7.15
#